data_AF-N8YG43-F1
#
_entry.id   AF-N8YG43-F1
#
_cell.length_a   1.000
_cell.length_b   1.000
_cell.length_c   1.000
_cell.angle_alpha   90.00
_cell.angle_beta   90.00
_cell.angle_gamma   90.00
#
_symmetry.space_group_name_H-M   'P 1'
#
loop_
_entity.id
_entity.type
_entity.pdbx_description
1 polymer ?
#
loop_
_entity_poly.entity_id
_entity_poly.type
_entity_poly.pdbx_seq_one_letter_code
_entity_poly.pdbx_strand_id
1 'polypeptide(L)' 'MPRIVSVPLSLEQRERLIFLAKHAKHWRERQRAQTILWLSEGKSVAEVATLQE' A
#
# COMPACT_ATOMS: atom_id res chain seq x y z
N MET A 1 -1.02 4.88 20.87
CA MET A 1 -0.74 3.52 20.38
C MET A 1 -0.78 3.53 18.86
N PRO A 2 0.23 3.02 18.15
CA PRO A 2 0.18 2.93 16.69
C PRO A 2 -0.94 1.96 16.28
N ARG A 3 -1.83 2.41 15.39
CA ARG A 3 -2.93 1.60 14.91
C ARG A 3 -2.40 0.66 13.82
N ILE A 4 -2.31 -0.62 14.13
CA ILE A 4 -2.00 -1.66 13.14
C ILE A 4 -3.28 -1.93 12.36
N VAL A 5 -3.31 -1.55 11.09
CA VAL A 5 -4.42 -1.84 10.17
C VAL A 5 -3.96 -2.96 9.25
N SER A 6 -4.39 -4.19 9.54
CA SER A 6 -4.18 -5.31 8.63
C SER A 6 -5.23 -5.23 7.51
N VAL A 7 -4.77 -5.05 6.27
CA VAL A 7 -5.62 -5.10 5.08
C VAL A 7 -5.40 -6.47 4.42
N PRO A 8 -6.28 -7.46 4.67
CA PRO A 8 -6.17 -8.75 4.00
C PRO A 8 -6.46 -8.55 2.50
N LEU A 9 -5.53 -8.97 1.65
CA LEU A 9 -5.66 -8.91 0.20
C LEU A 9 -5.71 -10.33 -0.37
N SER A 10 -6.61 -10.56 -1.34
CA SER A 10 -6.53 -11.74 -2.21
C SER A 10 -5.32 -11.64 -3.15
N LEU A 11 -4.92 -12.77 -3.75
CA LEU A 11 -3.83 -12.80 -4.74
C LEU A 11 -4.10 -11.82 -5.90
N GLU A 12 -5.32 -11.84 -6.44
CA GLU A 12 -5.74 -10.95 -7.53
C GLU A 12 -5.67 -9.47 -7.12
N GLN A 13 -6.15 -9.13 -5.92
CA GLN A 13 -6.09 -7.76 -5.41
C GLN A 13 -4.64 -7.29 -5.25
N ARG A 14 -3.76 -8.17 -4.75
CA ARG A 14 -2.33 -7.88 -4.60
C ARG A 14 -1.67 -7.63 -5.95
N GLU A 15 -1.91 -8.49 -6.94
CA GLU A 15 -1.39 -8.33 -8.30
C GLU A 15 -1.88 -7.03 -8.95
N ARG A 16 -3.16 -6.71 -8.77
CA ARG A 16 -3.73 -5.45 -9.27
C ARG A 16 -3.07 -4.23 -8.64
N LEU A 17 -2.85 -4.25 -7.32
CA LEU A 17 -2.17 -3.15 -6.62
C LEU A 17 -0.71 -3.02 -7.03
N ILE A 18 0.01 -4.14 -7.25
CA ILE A 18 1.38 -4.12 -7.80
C ILE A 18 1.39 -3.49 -9.19
N PHE A 19 0.43 -3.84 -10.04
CA PHE A 19 0.31 -3.24 -11.37
C PHE A 19 0.06 -1.72 -11.27
N LEU A 20 -0.87 -1.29 -10.43
CA LEU A 20 -1.20 0.12 -10.24
C LEU A 20 -0.01 0.92 -9.67
N ALA A 21 0.70 0.36 -8.69
CA ALA A 21 1.88 1.01 -8.09
C ALA A 21 2.96 1.32 -9.15
N LYS A 22 3.13 0.45 -10.15
CA LYS A 22 4.14 0.59 -11.20
C LYS A 22 3.65 1.39 -12.42
N HIS A 23 2.40 1.19 -12.82
CA HIS A 23 1.92 1.58 -14.15
C HIS A 23 0.76 2.58 -14.14
N ALA A 24 0.16 2.91 -12.98
CA ALA A 24 -0.95 3.85 -12.95
C ALA A 24 -0.54 5.20 -13.55
N LYS A 25 -1.43 5.90 -14.25
CA LYS A 25 -1.09 7.18 -14.89
C LYS A 25 -0.88 8.30 -13.88
N HIS A 26 -1.64 8.27 -12.78
CA HIS A 26 -1.62 9.30 -11.75
C HIS A 26 -0.71 8.91 -10.58
N TRP A 27 0.20 9.83 -10.19
CA TRP A 27 1.15 9.60 -9.09
C TRP A 27 0.46 9.26 -7.77
N ARG A 28 -0.68 9.90 -7.47
CA ARG A 28 -1.46 9.65 -6.25
C ARG A 28 -2.05 8.24 -6.22
N GLU A 29 -2.41 7.70 -7.37
CA GLU A 29 -2.92 6.33 -7.49
C GLU A 29 -1.80 5.32 -7.26
N ARG A 30 -0.59 5.57 -7.81
CA ARG A 30 0.61 4.77 -7.52
C ARG A 30 0.91 4.75 -6.02
N GLN A 31 0.94 5.92 -5.38
CA GLN A 31 1.25 6.05 -3.96
C GLN A 31 0.20 5.37 -3.08
N ARG A 32 -1.10 5.50 -3.40
CA ARG A 32 -2.16 4.78 -2.69
C ARG A 32 -2.04 3.27 -2.85
N ALA A 33 -1.77 2.78 -4.05
CA ALA A 33 -1.58 1.34 -4.29
C ALA A 33 -0.39 0.80 -3.49
N GLN A 34 0.73 1.54 -3.47
CA GLN A 34 1.91 1.20 -2.68
C GLN A 34 1.65 1.22 -1.17
N THR A 35 0.85 2.19 -0.70
CA THR A 35 0.41 2.28 0.71
C THR A 35 -0.35 1.03 1.14
N ILE A 36 -1.34 0.63 0.34
CA ILE A 36 -2.19 -0.52 0.65
C ILE A 36 -1.37 -1.81 0.67
N LEU A 37 -0.40 -1.96 -0.24
CA LEU A 37 0.54 -3.07 -0.22
C LEU A 37 1.34 -3.12 1.09
N TRP A 38 1.92 -2.01 1.52
CA TRP A 38 2.69 -1.96 2.77
C TRP A 38 1.84 -2.26 4.01
N LEU A 39 0.60 -1.76 4.06
CA LEU A 39 -0.32 -2.08 5.14
C LEU A 39 -0.71 -3.57 5.13
N SER A 40 -0.86 -4.18 3.95
CA SER A 40 -1.11 -5.62 3.83
C SER A 40 0.08 -6.49 4.24
N GLU A 41 1.29 -5.96 4.12
CA GLU A 41 2.53 -6.60 4.59
C GLU A 41 2.74 -6.47 6.11
N GLY A 42 1.82 -5.81 6.81
CA GLY A 42 1.86 -5.65 8.27
C GLY A 42 2.64 -4.43 8.75
N LYS A 43 3.07 -3.53 7.86
CA LYS A 43 3.67 -2.25 8.27
C LYS A 43 2.63 -1.38 8.96
N SER A 44 3.04 -0.68 10.01
CA SER A 44 2.21 0.30 10.69
C SER A 44 2.04 1.58 9.84
N VAL A 45 0.99 2.33 10.13
CA VAL A 45 0.73 3.63 9.48
C VAL A 45 1.92 4.60 9.68
N ALA A 46 2.61 4.53 10.83
CA ALA A 46 3.77 5.36 11.10
C ALA A 46 4.95 5.02 10.19
N GLU A 47 5.26 3.73 10.03
CA GLU A 47 6.33 3.27 9.12
C GLU A 47 6.01 3.60 7.66
N VAL A 48 4.76 3.44 7.25
CA VAL A 48 4.31 3.83 5.92
C VAL A 48 4.50 5.34 5.68
N ALA A 49 4.19 6.18 6.67
CA ALA A 49 4.37 7.62 6.54
C ALA A 49 5.85 7.98 6.33
N THR A 50 6.77 7.35 7.07
CA THR A 50 8.22 7.56 6.89
C THR A 50 8.75 7.08 5.54
N LEU A 51 8.07 6.15 4.87
CA LEU A 51 8.45 5.65 3.54
C LEU A 51 7.93 6.54 2.39
N GLN A 52 7.11 7.54 2.71
CA GLN A 52 6.51 8.46 1.74
C GLN A 52 7.07 9.89 1.81
N GLU A 53 7.92 10.17 2.80
CA GLU A 53 8.78 11.37 2.85
C GLU A 53 9.93 11.26 1.85
#